data_AF-A0A6C0EAC9-F1
#
_entry.id   AF-A0A6C0EAC9-F1
#
_cell.length_a   1.000
_cell.length_b   1.000
_cell.length_c   1.000
_cell.angle_alpha   90.00
_cell.angle_beta   90.00
_cell.angle_gamma   90.00
#
_symmetry.space_group_name_H-M   'P 1'
#
loop_
_entity.id
_entity.type
_entity.pdbx_description
1 polymer ?
#
loop_
_entity_poly.entity_id
_entity_poly.type
_entity_poly.pdbx_seq_one_letter_code
_entity_poly.pdbx_strand_id
1 'polypeptide(L)'
;MSKSCGSKKYIFQEAVDHCRWKSILRNNVLMQNELQEQNLHKFAYKRFDEILLWVYNICHTVEGIGMLTIYDITSAICRYNKIIIDKIYIIGKGPKRAISLLNIKAKTQKIGSVTLKYVEIPEILKAFNEKNYEMNSQIRNSNNGDDFETYICNWQKNK
;
A
#
# COMPACT_ATOMS: atom_id res chain seq x y z
N MET A 1 13.22 18.35 -31.96
CA MET A 1 12.40 17.32 -31.30
C MET A 1 12.28 17.66 -29.83
N SER A 2 11.15 18.23 -29.42
CA SER A 2 10.87 18.63 -28.04
C SER A 2 10.71 17.39 -27.16
N LYS A 3 11.51 17.31 -26.09
CA LYS A 3 11.39 16.29 -25.03
C LYS A 3 9.98 16.38 -24.46
N SER A 4 9.19 15.30 -24.57
CA SER A 4 7.89 15.25 -23.90
C SER A 4 8.12 15.31 -22.39
N CYS A 5 7.65 16.38 -21.76
CA CYS A 5 7.55 16.49 -20.31
C CYS A 5 6.61 15.39 -19.83
N GLY A 6 7.15 14.29 -19.29
CA GLY A 6 6.34 13.30 -18.60
C GLY A 6 5.68 13.99 -17.41
N SER A 7 4.37 14.22 -17.49
CA SER A 7 3.58 14.84 -16.43
C SER A 7 3.88 14.11 -15.11
N LYS A 8 4.27 14.85 -14.07
CA LYS A 8 4.54 14.28 -12.74
C LYS A 8 3.34 13.42 -12.34
N LYS A 9 3.56 12.13 -12.10
CA LYS A 9 2.52 11.24 -11.60
C LYS A 9 2.05 11.77 -10.25
N TYR A 10 0.75 12.06 -10.13
CA TYR A 10 0.14 12.52 -8.89
C TYR A 10 0.38 11.50 -7.76
N ILE A 11 0.78 11.97 -6.58
CA ILE A 11 1.23 11.10 -5.48
C ILE A 11 0.17 10.06 -5.05
N PHE A 12 -1.11 10.43 -5.06
CA PHE A 12 -2.23 9.54 -4.70
C PHE A 12 -2.90 8.90 -5.92
N GLN A 13 -2.23 8.83 -7.07
CA GLN A 13 -2.82 8.27 -8.28
C GLN A 13 -3.32 6.83 -8.08
N GLU A 14 -2.56 6.00 -7.36
CA GLU A 14 -2.94 4.62 -7.05
C GLU A 14 -4.23 4.54 -6.24
N ALA A 15 -4.36 5.36 -5.19
CA ALA A 15 -5.59 5.45 -4.40
C ALA A 15 -6.79 5.88 -5.26
N VAL A 16 -6.59 6.80 -6.20
CA VAL A 16 -7.62 7.21 -7.16
C VAL A 16 -8.00 6.08 -8.11
N ASP A 17 -7.03 5.35 -8.63
CA ASP A 17 -7.25 4.28 -9.58
C ASP A 17 -8.07 3.15 -8.95
N HIS A 18 -7.73 2.75 -7.72
CA HIS A 18 -8.42 1.70 -6.96
C HIS A 18 -9.74 2.14 -6.31
N CYS A 19 -9.95 3.45 -6.11
CA CYS A 19 -11.22 3.93 -5.55
C CYS A 19 -12.35 3.90 -6.59
N ARG A 20 -13.47 3.28 -6.23
CA ARG A 20 -14.70 3.29 -7.05
C ARG A 20 -15.35 4.67 -7.10
N TRP A 21 -15.31 5.41 -5.99
CA TRP A 21 -15.96 6.71 -5.83
C TRP A 21 -14.94 7.85 -6.00
N LYS A 22 -14.33 7.92 -7.19
CA LYS A 22 -13.22 8.85 -7.50
C LYS A 22 -13.54 10.31 -7.18
N SER A 23 -14.75 10.77 -7.50
CA SER A 23 -15.18 12.14 -7.22
C SER A 23 -15.29 12.41 -5.72
N ILE A 24 -15.80 11.45 -4.94
CA ILE A 24 -15.85 11.57 -3.47
C ILE A 24 -14.44 11.61 -2.89
N LEU A 25 -13.58 10.68 -3.29
CA LEU A 25 -12.19 10.66 -2.84
C LEU A 25 -11.49 11.99 -3.12
N ARG A 26 -11.59 12.49 -4.36
CA ARG A 26 -10.98 13.76 -4.75
C ARG A 26 -11.53 14.91 -3.90
N ASN A 27 -12.84 15.09 -3.87
CA ASN A 27 -13.45 16.29 -3.32
C ASN A 27 -13.49 16.32 -1.78
N ASN A 28 -13.61 15.17 -1.11
CA ASN A 28 -13.86 15.11 0.33
C ASN A 28 -12.62 14.69 1.14
N VAL A 29 -11.67 14.01 0.51
CA VAL A 29 -10.45 13.50 1.17
C VAL A 29 -9.22 14.20 0.62
N LEU A 30 -8.94 14.07 -0.67
CA LEU A 30 -7.68 14.54 -1.25
C LEU A 30 -7.59 16.08 -1.40
N MET A 31 -8.69 16.81 -1.20
CA MET A 31 -8.70 18.27 -1.08
C MET A 31 -8.42 18.78 0.34
N GLN A 32 -8.34 17.90 1.34
CA GLN A 32 -7.96 18.32 2.69
C GLN A 32 -6.53 18.88 2.68
N ASN A 33 -6.32 19.98 3.40
CA ASN A 33 -5.07 20.72 3.41
C ASN A 33 -3.91 19.79 3.82
N GLU A 34 -4.15 18.91 4.77
CA GLU A 34 -3.20 17.97 5.33
C GLU A 34 -2.71 16.90 4.34
N LEU A 35 -3.46 16.66 3.27
CA LEU A 35 -3.11 15.73 2.19
C LEU A 35 -2.54 16.45 0.97
N GLN A 36 -2.34 17.76 1.00
CA GLN A 36 -1.62 18.45 -0.07
C GLN A 36 -0.13 18.13 -0.01
N GLU A 37 0.52 17.97 -1.17
CA GLU A 37 1.91 17.49 -1.28
C GLU A 37 2.88 18.30 -0.41
N GLN A 38 2.74 19.62 -0.39
CA GLN A 38 3.58 20.51 0.41
C GLN A 38 3.50 20.24 1.92
N ASN A 39 2.45 19.58 2.41
CA ASN A 39 2.23 19.29 3.83
C ASN A 39 2.60 17.86 4.22
N LEU A 40 2.97 17.00 3.27
CA LEU A 40 3.24 15.58 3.55
C LEU A 40 4.56 15.32 4.28
N HIS A 41 5.50 16.27 4.24
CA HIS A 41 6.77 16.19 4.96
C HIS A 41 6.59 16.12 6.49
N LYS A 42 5.44 16.55 7.02
CA LYS A 42 5.11 16.44 8.46
C LYS A 42 5.08 14.99 8.97
N PHE A 43 5.02 14.02 8.06
CA PHE A 43 5.01 12.59 8.38
C PHE A 43 6.40 11.94 8.36
N ALA A 44 7.48 12.66 8.03
CA ALA A 44 8.82 12.09 7.83
C ALA A 44 9.36 11.23 8.98
N TYR A 45 8.93 11.51 10.21
CA TYR A 45 9.36 10.80 11.43
C TYR A 45 8.26 9.92 12.04
N LYS A 46 7.17 9.69 11.31
CA LYS A 46 6.05 8.87 11.76
C LYS A 46 6.23 7.42 11.34
N ARG A 47 5.70 6.52 12.17
CA ARG A 47 5.60 5.10 11.83
C ARG A 47 4.41 4.85 10.92
N PHE A 48 4.44 3.78 10.14
CA PHE A 48 3.32 3.34 9.31
C PHE A 48 2.00 3.31 10.10
N ASP A 49 2.01 2.70 11.29
CA ASP A 49 0.83 2.58 12.16
C ASP A 49 0.20 3.93 12.53
N GLU A 50 1.03 4.95 12.78
CA GLU A 50 0.57 6.31 13.09
C GLU A 50 -0.06 6.98 11.88
N ILE A 51 0.57 6.83 10.71
CA ILE A 51 0.07 7.39 9.44
C ILE A 51 -1.24 6.71 9.07
N LEU A 52 -1.30 5.38 9.15
CA LEU A 52 -2.50 4.59 8.86
C LEU A 52 -3.68 5.04 9.71
N LEU A 53 -3.48 5.17 11.02
CA LEU A 53 -4.54 5.63 11.93
C LEU A 53 -5.00 7.05 11.60
N TRP A 54 -4.06 7.93 11.29
CA TRP A 54 -4.38 9.29 10.90
C TRP A 54 -5.20 9.36 9.61
N VAL A 55 -4.79 8.63 8.56
CA VAL A 55 -5.54 8.54 7.30
C VAL A 55 -6.90 7.88 7.52
N TYR A 56 -6.96 6.82 8.33
CA TYR A 56 -8.20 6.14 8.67
C TYR A 56 -9.19 7.09 9.35
N ASN A 57 -8.73 7.89 10.32
CA ASN A 57 -9.59 8.85 11.01
C ASN A 57 -10.19 9.91 10.07
N ILE A 58 -9.46 10.29 9.02
CA ILE A 58 -9.99 11.18 7.97
C ILE A 58 -11.01 10.48 7.08
N CYS A 59 -10.76 9.22 6.73
CA CYS A 59 -11.49 8.55 5.65
C CYS A 59 -12.70 7.74 6.13
N HIS A 60 -12.69 7.18 7.34
CA HIS A 60 -13.66 6.16 7.77
C HIS A 60 -15.10 6.67 7.86
N THR A 61 -15.30 7.99 8.02
CA THR A 61 -16.62 8.64 8.01
C THR A 61 -17.09 9.02 6.61
N VAL A 62 -16.23 8.92 5.59
CA VAL A 62 -16.55 9.29 4.20
C VAL A 62 -17.10 8.07 3.47
N GLU A 63 -18.37 8.14 3.08
CA GLU A 63 -19.02 7.06 2.35
C GLU A 63 -18.28 6.71 1.05
N GLY A 64 -18.17 5.42 0.75
CA GLY A 64 -17.53 4.92 -0.46
C GLY A 64 -16.00 4.80 -0.39
N ILE A 65 -15.37 5.22 0.71
CA ILE A 65 -13.93 5.06 0.93
C ILE A 65 -13.66 3.79 1.75
N GLY A 66 -13.10 2.78 1.08
CA GLY A 66 -12.78 1.50 1.70
C GLY A 66 -11.34 1.41 2.21
N MET A 67 -11.05 0.35 2.98
CA MET A 67 -9.72 0.09 3.57
C MET A 67 -8.59 0.02 2.53
N LEU A 68 -8.87 -0.44 1.30
CA LEU A 68 -7.88 -0.44 0.22
C LEU A 68 -7.43 0.98 -0.13
N THR A 69 -8.38 1.90 -0.32
CA THR A 69 -8.06 3.30 -0.60
C THR A 69 -7.32 3.96 0.57
N ILE A 70 -7.71 3.66 1.81
CA ILE A 70 -7.03 4.15 3.02
C ILE A 70 -5.57 3.66 3.04
N TYR A 71 -5.34 2.38 2.73
CA TYR A 71 -4.01 1.82 2.62
C TYR A 71 -3.21 2.48 1.49
N ASP A 72 -3.77 2.63 0.29
CA ASP A 72 -3.07 3.24 -0.85
C ASP A 72 -2.64 4.69 -0.57
N ILE A 73 -3.47 5.47 0.15
CA ILE A 73 -3.10 6.82 0.63
C ILE A 73 -1.95 6.71 1.65
N THR A 74 -2.05 5.78 2.59
CA THR A 74 -1.02 5.56 3.62
C THR A 74 0.32 5.18 2.99
N SER A 75 0.34 4.19 2.09
CA SER A 75 1.52 3.78 1.33
C SER A 75 2.10 4.92 0.51
N ALA A 76 1.26 5.73 -0.14
CA ALA A 76 1.72 6.92 -0.86
C ALA A 76 2.45 7.93 0.04
N ILE A 77 1.93 8.21 1.23
CA ILE A 77 2.59 9.07 2.24
C ILE A 77 3.91 8.43 2.70
N CYS A 78 3.92 7.13 2.97
CA CYS A 78 5.13 6.40 3.37
C CYS A 78 6.22 6.48 2.27
N ARG A 79 5.86 6.23 1.01
CA ARG A 79 6.78 6.32 -0.13
C ARG A 79 7.37 7.72 -0.30
N TYR A 80 6.54 8.76 -0.21
CA TYR A 80 7.01 10.15 -0.28
C TYR A 80 8.04 10.49 0.80
N ASN A 81 7.84 9.95 2.00
CA ASN A 81 8.71 10.19 3.16
C ASN A 81 9.81 9.12 3.33
N LYS A 82 9.96 8.17 2.40
CA LYS A 82 10.90 7.04 2.49
C LYS A 82 10.75 6.21 3.78
N ILE A 83 9.52 6.07 4.27
CA ILE A 83 9.18 5.27 5.45
C ILE A 83 9.03 3.82 5.03
N ILE A 84 9.78 2.94 5.68
CA ILE A 84 9.74 1.50 5.43
C ILE A 84 8.47 0.92 6.07
N ILE A 85 7.71 0.16 5.28
CA ILE A 85 6.60 -0.65 5.76
C ILE A 85 7.18 -2.04 6.05
N ASP A 86 7.16 -2.49 7.30
CA ASP A 86 7.83 -3.72 7.74
C ASP A 86 7.07 -5.00 7.36
N LYS A 87 5.76 -4.87 7.12
CA LYS A 87 4.84 -5.98 6.87
C LYS A 87 4.18 -5.87 5.51
N ILE A 88 3.78 -7.01 4.98
CA ILE A 88 2.99 -7.09 3.75
C ILE A 88 1.52 -7.19 4.16
N TYR A 89 0.79 -6.09 4.02
CA TYR A 89 -0.62 -6.04 4.40
C TYR A 89 -1.51 -6.64 3.30
N ILE A 90 -2.46 -7.47 3.71
CA ILE A 90 -3.32 -8.24 2.79
C ILE A 90 -4.64 -7.49 2.60
N ILE A 91 -4.59 -6.44 1.79
CA ILE A 91 -5.72 -5.54 1.53
C ILE A 91 -6.08 -5.62 0.05
N GLY A 92 -7.37 -5.74 -0.27
CA GLY A 92 -7.82 -5.97 -1.66
C GLY A 92 -7.80 -7.45 -2.08
N LYS A 93 -8.06 -7.70 -3.37
CA LYS A 93 -8.17 -9.07 -3.94
C LYS A 93 -6.83 -9.64 -4.39
N GLY A 94 -5.92 -8.80 -4.89
CA GLY A 94 -4.61 -9.20 -5.40
C GLY A 94 -3.76 -9.91 -4.34
N PRO A 95 -3.48 -9.27 -3.19
CA PRO A 95 -2.69 -9.89 -2.13
C PRO A 95 -3.36 -11.16 -1.59
N LYS A 96 -4.69 -11.14 -1.42
CA LYS A 96 -5.44 -12.32 -0.96
C LYS A 96 -5.23 -13.53 -1.86
N ARG A 97 -5.30 -13.35 -3.18
CA ARG A 97 -5.04 -14.44 -4.15
C ARG A 97 -3.58 -14.89 -4.09
N ALA A 98 -2.64 -13.95 -4.05
CA ALA A 98 -1.21 -14.27 -3.98
C ALA A 98 -0.87 -15.12 -2.74
N ILE A 99 -1.33 -14.70 -1.55
CA ILE A 99 -1.11 -15.42 -0.29
C ILE A 99 -1.75 -16.81 -0.31
N SER A 100 -2.93 -16.94 -0.92
CA SER A 100 -3.57 -18.25 -1.10
C SER A 100 -2.77 -19.17 -2.01
N LEU A 101 -2.24 -18.67 -3.14
CA LEU A 101 -1.40 -19.46 -4.06
C LEU A 101 -0.09 -19.90 -3.41
N LEU A 102 0.48 -19.05 -2.55
CA LEU A 102 1.68 -19.36 -1.79
C LEU A 102 1.41 -20.28 -0.59
N ASN A 103 0.14 -20.53 -0.25
CA ASN A 103 -0.27 -21.31 0.92
C ASN A 103 0.29 -20.77 2.24
N ILE A 104 0.31 -19.43 2.39
CA ILE A 104 0.79 -18.77 3.61
C ILE A 104 -0.40 -18.39 4.50
N LYS A 105 -0.28 -18.66 5.80
CA LYS A 105 -1.30 -18.27 6.77
C LYS A 105 -1.11 -16.80 7.19
N ALA A 106 -2.10 -15.97 6.87
CA ALA A 106 -2.12 -14.58 7.31
C ALA A 106 -2.21 -14.45 8.84
N LYS A 107 -1.42 -13.53 9.39
CA LYS A 107 -1.51 -13.04 10.77
C LYS A 107 -2.45 -11.85 10.85
N THR A 108 -2.83 -11.46 12.07
CA THR A 108 -3.69 -10.29 12.32
C THR A 108 -2.97 -9.33 13.26
N GLN A 109 -3.01 -8.04 12.95
CA GLN A 109 -2.50 -6.96 13.80
C GLN A 109 -3.61 -5.97 14.06
N LYS A 110 -3.73 -5.54 15.33
CA LYS A 110 -4.58 -4.42 15.72
C LYS A 110 -3.74 -3.15 15.79
N ILE A 111 -4.17 -2.11 15.08
CA ILE A 111 -3.57 -0.78 15.05
C ILE A 111 -4.68 0.19 15.43
N GLY A 112 -4.72 0.59 16.71
CA GLY A 112 -5.83 1.37 17.28
C GLY A 112 -7.20 0.70 17.05
N SER A 113 -8.08 1.36 16.31
CA SER A 113 -9.41 0.84 15.92
C SER A 113 -9.40 -0.06 14.69
N VAL A 114 -8.29 -0.10 13.94
CA VAL A 114 -8.17 -0.85 12.68
C VAL A 114 -7.57 -2.23 12.97
N THR A 115 -8.14 -3.26 12.34
CA THR A 115 -7.59 -4.62 12.38
C THR A 115 -7.21 -5.04 10.96
N LEU A 116 -5.93 -5.31 10.73
CA LEU A 116 -5.41 -5.69 9.43
C LEU A 116 -4.85 -7.11 9.44
N LYS A 117 -4.99 -7.79 8.30
CA LYS A 117 -4.29 -9.04 8.04
C LYS A 117 -2.96 -8.74 7.36
N TYR A 118 -1.93 -9.50 7.71
CA TYR A 118 -0.59 -9.31 7.16
C TYR A 118 0.20 -10.62 7.11
N VAL A 119 1.31 -10.61 6.39
CA VAL A 119 2.39 -11.61 6.49
C VAL A 119 3.74 -10.90 6.57
N GLU A 120 4.73 -11.60 7.12
CA GLU A 120 6.10 -11.11 7.21
C GLU A 120 6.84 -11.36 5.89
N ILE A 121 7.76 -10.45 5.52
CA ILE A 121 8.59 -10.61 4.32
C ILE A 121 9.33 -11.97 4.26
N PRO A 122 9.95 -12.47 5.36
CA PRO A 122 10.59 -13.78 5.36
C PRO A 122 9.66 -14.96 5.02
N GLU A 123 8.36 -14.86 5.32
CA GLU A 123 7.39 -15.91 5.01
C GLU A 123 7.15 -16.00 3.49
N ILE A 124 7.15 -14.86 2.79
CA ILE A 124 7.04 -14.82 1.33
C ILE A 124 8.31 -15.37 0.68
N LEU A 125 9.48 -14.94 1.15
CA LEU A 125 10.76 -15.43 0.64
C LEU A 125 10.88 -16.95 0.78
N LYS A 126 10.52 -17.48 1.95
CA LYS A 126 10.48 -18.92 2.20
C LYS A 126 9.56 -19.63 1.23
N ALA A 127 8.32 -19.15 1.05
CA ALA A 127 7.35 -19.79 0.17
C ALA A 127 7.77 -19.77 -1.32
N PHE A 128 8.39 -18.69 -1.80
CA PHE A 128 8.93 -18.63 -3.15
C PHE A 128 10.06 -19.63 -3.37
N ASN A 129 10.97 -19.76 -2.40
CA ASN A 129 12.07 -20.72 -2.45
C ASN A 129 11.55 -22.17 -2.43
N GLU A 130 10.64 -22.51 -1.52
CA GLU A 130 10.08 -23.87 -1.40
C GLU A 130 9.31 -24.30 -2.65
N LYS A 131 8.69 -23.36 -3.37
CA LYS A 131 7.92 -23.61 -4.59
C LYS A 131 8.72 -23.42 -5.88
N ASN A 132 10.02 -23.13 -5.79
CA ASN A 132 10.90 -22.84 -6.92
C ASN A 132 10.35 -21.73 -7.85
N TYR A 133 9.76 -20.68 -7.28
CA TYR A 133 9.35 -19.51 -8.05
C TYR A 133 10.49 -18.51 -8.17
N GLU A 134 10.69 -17.98 -9.39
CA GLU A 134 11.65 -16.91 -9.62
C GLU A 134 11.23 -15.63 -8.89
N MET A 135 12.20 -14.94 -8.30
CA MET A 135 12.06 -13.62 -7.71
C MET A 135 13.25 -12.76 -8.10
N ASN A 136 12.99 -11.52 -8.53
CA ASN A 136 14.09 -10.63 -8.91
C ASN A 136 14.96 -10.29 -7.68
N SER A 137 16.23 -9.96 -7.93
CA SER A 137 17.19 -9.64 -6.86
C SER A 137 16.81 -8.37 -6.09
N GLN A 138 16.21 -7.39 -6.75
CA GLN A 138 15.80 -6.12 -6.13
C GLN A 138 14.76 -6.33 -5.03
N ILE A 139 13.70 -7.09 -5.30
CA ILE A 139 12.64 -7.41 -4.36
C ILE A 139 13.18 -8.33 -3.27
N ARG A 140 14.00 -9.33 -3.62
CA ARG A 140 14.64 -10.22 -2.64
C ARG A 140 15.45 -9.46 -1.58
N ASN A 141 16.05 -8.33 -1.97
CA ASN A 141 16.84 -7.47 -1.08
C ASN A 141 16.04 -6.29 -0.51
N SER A 142 14.76 -6.12 -0.89
CA SER A 142 13.92 -5.08 -0.31
C SER A 142 13.54 -5.45 1.12
N ASN A 143 13.45 -4.45 1.98
CA ASN A 143 12.89 -4.56 3.33
C ASN A 143 11.52 -3.85 3.44
N ASN A 144 10.93 -3.45 2.31
CA ASN A 144 9.68 -2.72 2.26
C ASN A 144 8.53 -3.64 1.80
N GLY A 145 7.54 -3.82 2.67
CA GLY A 145 6.37 -4.65 2.43
C GLY A 145 5.48 -4.16 1.30
N ASP A 146 5.48 -2.86 0.99
CA ASP A 146 4.75 -2.29 -0.14
C ASP A 146 5.32 -2.77 -1.49
N ASP A 147 6.65 -2.88 -1.60
CA ASP A 147 7.32 -3.41 -2.79
C ASP A 147 6.98 -4.90 -2.99
N PHE A 148 7.00 -5.67 -1.89
CA PHE A 148 6.62 -7.08 -1.91
C PHE A 148 5.15 -7.27 -2.29
N GLU A 149 4.24 -6.46 -1.74
CA GLU A 149 2.82 -6.48 -2.08
C GLU A 149 2.63 -6.30 -3.59
N THR A 150 3.25 -5.25 -4.16
CA THR A 150 3.15 -4.95 -5.58
C THR A 150 3.70 -6.10 -6.42
N TYR A 151 4.83 -6.67 -5.99
CA TYR A 151 5.46 -7.79 -6.68
C TYR A 151 4.56 -9.04 -6.68
N ILE A 152 4.08 -9.49 -5.52
CA ILE A 152 3.25 -10.70 -5.44
C ILE A 152 1.90 -10.51 -6.14
N CYS A 153 1.37 -9.28 -6.16
CA CYS A 153 0.16 -8.91 -6.89
C CYS A 153 0.31 -9.01 -8.40
N ASN A 154 1.49 -8.71 -8.94
CA ASN A 154 1.77 -8.87 -10.36
C ASN A 154 2.10 -10.33 -10.69
N TRP A 155 2.89 -11.00 -9.85
CA TRP A 155 3.21 -12.41 -10.00
C TRP A 155 1.96 -13.30 -10.09
N GLN A 156 0.96 -13.09 -9.21
CA GLN A 156 -0.25 -13.92 -9.20
C GLN A 156 -1.12 -13.78 -10.46
N LYS A 157 -0.98 -12.70 -11.24
CA LYS A 157 -1.73 -12.53 -12.49
C LYS A 157 -1.30 -13.54 -13.55
N ASN A 158 -0.08 -14.06 -13.43
CA ASN A 158 0.53 -15.02 -14.36
C ASN A 158 0.45 -16.47 -13.83
N LYS A 159 -0.43 -16.74 -12.86
CA LYS A 159 -0.67 -18.04 -12.24
C LYS A 159 -2.14 -18.43 -12.33
#